data_AF-A0A439DWH9-F1
#
_entry.id   AF-A0A439DWH9-F1
#
_cell.length_a   1.000
_cell.length_b   1.000
_cell.length_c   1.000
_cell.angle_alpha   90.00
_cell.angle_beta   90.00
_cell.angle_gamma   90.00
#
_symmetry.space_group_name_H-M   'P 1'
#
loop_
_entity.id
_entity.type
_entity.pdbx_description
1 polymer ?
#
loop_
_entity_poly.entity_id
_entity_poly.type
_entity_poly.pdbx_seq_one_letter_code
_entity_poly.pdbx_strand_id
1 'polypeptide(L)' 'MTSSEARRSIAPAIDFSAAKAVAWLTLTAFLALLVLYFVGMDQGATSVFGNNTVIHEFVHDARHLLGFPCH' A
#
# COMPACT_ATOMS: atom_id res chain seq x y z
N MET A 1 -57.79 -22.27 -10.38
CA MET A 1 -56.39 -22.77 -10.31
C MET A 1 -55.76 -22.36 -11.62
N THR A 2 -54.81 -21.44 -11.73
CA THR A 2 -53.54 -21.34 -11.00
C THR A 2 -53.01 -19.89 -11.08
N SER A 3 -52.59 -19.30 -9.96
CA SER A 3 -51.80 -18.05 -9.99
C SER A 3 -50.34 -18.40 -10.23
N SER A 4 -49.76 -17.83 -11.28
CA SER A 4 -48.32 -17.91 -11.56
C SER A 4 -47.58 -16.97 -10.61
N GLU A 5 -47.08 -17.49 -9.49
CA GLU A 5 -46.13 -16.79 -8.62
C GLU A 5 -44.81 -16.60 -9.38
N ALA A 6 -44.62 -15.43 -9.98
CA ALA A 6 -43.35 -15.01 -10.54
C ALA A 6 -42.32 -14.94 -9.41
N ARG A 7 -41.48 -15.98 -9.31
CA ARG A 7 -40.38 -16.04 -8.36
C ARG A 7 -39.43 -14.87 -8.62
N ARG A 8 -39.55 -13.82 -7.81
CA ARG A 8 -38.67 -12.65 -7.83
C ARG A 8 -37.27 -13.11 -7.44
N SER A 9 -36.37 -13.22 -8.42
CA SER A 9 -34.95 -13.42 -8.16
C SER A 9 -34.41 -12.20 -7.43
N ILE A 10 -34.09 -12.36 -6.15
CA ILE A 10 -33.42 -11.33 -5.36
C ILE A 10 -31.93 -11.50 -5.66
N ALA A 11 -31.41 -10.72 -6.59
CA ALA A 11 -29.97 -10.63 -6.78
C ALA A 11 -29.34 -10.11 -5.46
N PRO A 12 -28.28 -10.75 -4.94
CA PRO A 12 -27.64 -10.29 -3.73
C PRO A 12 -27.06 -8.89 -3.97
N ALA A 13 -27.35 -7.95 -3.08
CA ALA A 13 -26.79 -6.62 -3.13
C ALA A 13 -25.28 -6.70 -2.83
N ILE A 14 -24.44 -6.21 -3.73
CA ILE A 14 -23.00 -6.12 -3.51
C ILE A 14 -22.75 -5.04 -2.45
N ASP A 15 -22.08 -5.41 -1.35
CA ASP A 15 -21.67 -4.46 -0.32
C ASP A 15 -20.45 -3.66 -0.78
N PHE A 16 -20.73 -2.48 -1.34
CA PHE A 16 -19.71 -1.52 -1.75
C PHE A 16 -18.96 -0.90 -0.57
N SER A 17 -19.49 -0.96 0.65
CA SER A 17 -18.83 -0.40 1.84
C SER A 17 -17.62 -1.23 2.23
N ALA A 18 -17.77 -2.55 2.29
CA ALA A 18 -16.66 -3.48 2.56
C ALA A 18 -15.60 -3.40 1.46
N ALA A 19 -16.01 -3.40 0.19
CA ALA A 19 -15.09 -3.28 -0.95
C ALA A 19 -14.29 -1.97 -0.89
N LYS A 20 -14.95 -0.84 -0.57
CA LYS A 20 -14.29 0.45 -0.38
C LYS A 20 -13.30 0.42 0.79
N ALA A 21 -13.67 -0.16 1.92
CA ALA A 21 -12.79 -0.27 3.08
C ALA A 21 -11.53 -1.10 2.75
N VAL A 22 -11.70 -2.25 2.08
CA VAL A 22 -10.58 -3.09 1.63
C VAL A 22 -9.67 -2.33 0.67
N ALA A 23 -10.24 -1.59 -0.29
CA ALA A 23 -9.45 -0.79 -1.23
C ALA A 23 -8.59 0.27 -0.51
N TRP A 24 -9.18 1.02 0.43
CA TRP A 24 -8.44 2.01 1.21
C TRP A 24 -7.36 1.40 2.10
N LEU A 25 -7.67 0.30 2.79
CA LEU A 25 -6.71 -0.39 3.64
C LEU A 25 -5.54 -0.95 2.82
N THR A 26 -5.84 -1.56 1.68
CA THR A 26 -4.82 -2.13 0.78
C THR A 26 -3.91 -1.04 0.22
N LEU A 27 -4.49 0.07 -0.26
CA LEU A 27 -3.71 1.20 -0.75
C LEU A 27 -2.82 1.79 0.34
N THR A 28 -3.37 1.98 1.54
CA THR A 28 -2.62 2.53 2.67
C THR A 28 -1.49 1.60 3.09
N ALA A 29 -1.76 0.29 3.19
CA ALA A 29 -0.75 -0.71 3.53
C ALA A 29 0.36 -0.75 2.48
N PHE A 30 0.00 -0.71 1.19
CA PHE A 30 0.96 -0.67 0.09
C PHE A 30 1.85 0.58 0.16
N LEU A 31 1.26 1.76 0.38
CA LEU A 31 2.02 3.00 0.53
C LEU A 31 2.93 2.97 1.77
N ALA A 32 2.47 2.43 2.88
CA ALA A 32 3.28 2.26 4.09
C ALA A 32 4.49 1.35 3.80
N LEU A 33 4.30 0.24 3.09
CA LEU A 33 5.39 -0.64 2.68
C LEU A 33 6.38 0.05 1.74
N LEU A 34 5.91 0.87 0.80
CA LEU A 34 6.78 1.67 -0.07
C LEU A 34 7.67 2.62 0.74
N VAL A 35 7.09 3.33 1.70
CA VAL A 35 7.84 4.24 2.58
C VAL A 35 8.89 3.45 3.37
N LEU A 36 8.50 2.33 3.99
CA LEU A 36 9.43 1.49 4.75
C LEU A 36 10.56 0.94 3.88
N TYR A 37 10.25 0.58 2.63
CA TYR A 37 11.25 0.13 1.66
C TYR A 37 12.27 1.25 1.38
N PHE A 38 11.84 2.45 0.98
CA PHE A 38 12.78 3.51 0.61
C PHE A 38 13.56 4.06 1.81
N VAL A 39 12.96 4.11 2.99
CA VAL A 39 13.62 4.63 4.20
C VAL A 39 14.58 3.61 4.83
N GLY A 40 14.27 2.31 4.75
CA GLY A 40 15.02 1.27 5.47
C GLY A 40 15.76 0.26 4.60
N MET A 41 15.20 -0.10 3.44
CA MET A 41 15.69 -1.24 2.65
C MET A 41 16.47 -0.83 1.39
N ASP A 42 16.32 0.39 0.87
CA ASP A 42 17.04 0.83 -0.33
C ASP A 42 18.50 1.19 0.02
N GLN A 43 19.43 0.25 -0.25
CA GLN A 43 20.84 0.30 0.16
C GLN A 43 21.81 0.19 -1.03
N GLY A 44 21.34 0.41 -2.27
CA GLY A 44 22.13 0.19 -3.48
C GLY A 44 21.94 -1.19 -4.10
N ALA A 45 22.33 -2.27 -3.41
CA ALA A 45 22.18 -3.63 -3.93
C ALA A 45 20.70 -4.06 -4.06
N THR A 46 19.85 -3.49 -3.22
CA THR A 46 18.40 -3.72 -3.18
C THR A 46 17.61 -2.68 -3.94
N SER A 47 18.27 -1.62 -4.47
CA SER A 47 17.57 -0.47 -5.03
C SER A 47 16.80 -0.82 -6.29
N VAL A 48 15.55 -0.36 -6.36
CA VAL A 48 14.69 -0.47 -7.56
C VAL A 48 15.19 0.39 -8.72
N PHE A 49 16.12 1.30 -8.47
CA PHE A 49 16.73 2.17 -9.48
C PHE A 49 18.04 1.58 -10.07
N GLY A 50 18.37 0.33 -9.76
CA GLY A 50 19.62 -0.33 -10.15
C GLY A 50 20.71 -0.18 -9.10
N ASN A 51 21.97 -0.46 -9.42
CA ASN A 51 23.06 -0.42 -8.43
C ASN A 51 23.48 1.03 -8.08
N ASN A 52 22.62 1.77 -7.40
CA ASN A 52 22.84 3.16 -6.98
C ASN A 52 22.28 3.44 -5.58
N THR A 53 22.88 4.41 -4.89
CA THR A 53 22.61 4.76 -3.49
C THR A 53 21.96 6.14 -3.35
N VAL A 54 21.37 6.70 -4.40
CA VAL A 54 20.88 8.10 -4.37
C VAL A 54 19.81 8.30 -3.29
N ILE A 55 18.85 7.39 -3.19
CA ILE A 55 17.82 7.43 -2.14
C ILE A 55 18.46 7.21 -0.77
N HIS A 56 19.37 6.23 -0.66
CA HIS A 56 20.07 5.93 0.58
C HIS A 56 20.78 7.16 1.15
N GLU A 57 21.60 7.81 0.33
CA GLU A 57 22.38 8.99 0.70
C GLU A 57 21.46 10.15 1.09
N PHE A 58 20.38 10.39 0.34
CA PHE A 58 19.40 11.41 0.71
C PHE A 58 18.75 11.16 2.08
N VAL A 59 18.31 9.94 2.35
CA VAL A 59 17.69 9.57 3.64
C VAL A 59 18.72 9.58 4.76
N HIS A 60 19.94 9.12 4.47
CA HIS A 60 21.07 9.14 5.38
C HIS A 60 21.42 10.59 5.79
N ASP A 61 21.49 11.52 4.84
CA ASP A 61 21.76 12.93 5.11
C ASP A 61 20.62 13.59 5.91
N ALA A 62 19.36 13.26 5.62
CA ALA A 62 18.22 13.74 6.39
C ALA A 62 18.28 13.26 7.86
N ARG A 63 18.71 12.02 8.11
CA ARG A 63 18.97 11.50 9.46
C ARG A 63 20.04 12.31 10.18
N HIS A 64 21.16 12.61 9.50
CA HIS A 64 22.23 13.44 10.05
C HIS A 64 21.78 14.86 10.36
N LEU A 65 20.98 15.45 9.47
CA LEU A 65 20.37 16.77 9.67
C LEU A 65 19.48 16.81 10.93
N LEU A 66 18.80 15.70 11.23
CA LEU A 66 18.00 15.55 12.44
C LEU A 66 18.84 15.18 13.68
N GLY A 67 20.17 15.15 13.58
CA GLY A 67 21.10 14.92 14.69
C GLY A 67 21.27 13.47 15.10
N PHE A 68 20.78 12.52 14.31
CA PHE A 68 20.93 11.09 14.59
C PHE A 68 22.30 10.60 14.08
N PRO A 69 23.16 10.02 14.94
CA PRO A 69 24.50 9.58 14.53
C PRO A 69 24.43 8.32 13.66
N CYS A 70 25.10 8.26 12.51
CA CYS A 70 25.36 6.98 11.83
C CYS A 70 26.60 6.30 12.45
N HIS A 71 26.76 4.98 12.23
CA HIS A 71 27.95 4.24 12.66
C HIS A 71 29.21 4.68 11.91
#